data_AF-A0A522T559-F1
#
_entry.id   AF-A0A522T559-F1
#
_cell.length_a   1.000
_cell.length_b   1.000
_cell.length_c   1.000
_cell.angle_alpha   90.00
_cell.angle_beta   90.00
_cell.angle_gamma   90.00
#
_symmetry.space_group_name_H-M   'P 1'
#
loop_
_entity.id
_entity.type
_entity.pdbx_description
1 polymer ?
#
loop_
_entity_poly.entity_id
_entity_poly.type
_entity_poly.pdbx_seq_one_letter_code
_entity_poly.pdbx_strand_id
1 'polypeptide(L)'
;MKRSLGYLLVSFSFLYSVKECSAQADPAAYLNNIKAELQKKWPNNSTINLVFHGHSVPTGYANTPYVHRLQAYSFLVLKMLNEKYPYSVVNVITTSIGGENSVQGEKRIRKDVLAMRPDVLFI
;
A
#
# COMPACT_ATOMS: atom_id res chain seq x y z
N MET A 1 -20.57 73.03 0.24
CA MET A 1 -20.53 71.81 -0.59
C MET A 1 -19.13 71.23 -0.58
N LYS A 2 -18.94 70.05 0.02
CA LYS A 2 -18.14 68.90 -0.47
C LYS A 2 -17.76 68.04 0.73
N ARG A 3 -18.48 66.91 0.82
CA ARG A 3 -18.23 65.79 1.73
C ARG A 3 -17.00 65.03 1.20
N SER A 4 -16.08 64.63 2.06
CA SER A 4 -15.19 63.51 1.73
C SER A 4 -15.11 62.57 2.93
N LEU A 5 -15.99 61.59 2.85
CA LEU A 5 -16.09 60.40 3.66
C LEU A 5 -14.80 59.58 3.46
N GLY A 6 -13.95 59.48 4.49
CA GLY A 6 -12.77 58.63 4.47
C GLY A 6 -13.17 57.18 4.69
N TYR A 7 -12.98 56.33 3.68
CA TYR A 7 -13.29 54.90 3.73
C TYR A 7 -12.29 54.16 4.63
N LEU A 8 -12.77 53.58 5.73
CA LEU A 8 -12.04 52.65 6.57
C LEU A 8 -11.99 51.29 5.86
N LEU A 9 -10.88 50.99 5.19
CA LEU A 9 -10.62 49.67 4.61
C LEU A 9 -10.26 48.67 5.72
N VAL A 10 -11.26 47.96 6.22
CA VAL A 10 -11.05 46.79 7.09
C VAL A 10 -10.64 45.62 6.21
N SER A 11 -9.34 45.35 6.14
CA SER A 11 -8.77 44.13 5.55
C SER A 11 -9.12 42.94 6.46
N PHE A 12 -10.17 42.21 6.13
CA PHE A 12 -10.50 40.94 6.77
C PHE A 12 -9.61 39.84 6.18
N SER A 13 -8.44 39.64 6.77
CA SER A 13 -7.52 38.56 6.38
C SER A 13 -8.10 37.23 6.86
N PHE A 14 -8.86 36.55 5.99
CA PHE A 14 -9.31 35.19 6.24
C PHE A 14 -8.07 34.27 6.18
N LEU A 15 -7.55 33.91 7.36
CA LEU A 15 -6.53 32.88 7.50
C LEU A 15 -7.15 31.53 7.12
N TYR A 16 -7.10 31.20 5.83
CA TYR A 16 -7.35 29.83 5.38
C TYR A 16 -6.22 28.96 5.94
N SER A 17 -6.54 28.17 6.96
CA SER A 17 -5.65 27.09 7.42
C SER A 17 -5.50 26.09 6.27
N VAL A 18 -4.37 26.16 5.58
CA VAL A 18 -3.99 25.15 4.61
C VAL A 18 -3.69 23.89 5.40
N LYS A 19 -4.58 22.89 5.33
CA LYS A 19 -4.24 21.54 5.82
C LYS A 19 -3.10 21.03 4.97
N GLU A 20 -1.89 20.99 5.54
CA GLU A 20 -0.79 20.22 4.98
C GLU A 20 -1.22 18.76 4.89
N CYS A 21 -1.47 18.28 3.68
CA CYS A 21 -1.68 16.86 3.44
C CYS A 21 -0.29 16.23 3.31
N SER A 22 0.15 15.49 4.33
CA SER A 22 1.35 14.67 4.16
C SER A 22 1.06 13.58 3.13
N ALA A 23 1.86 13.51 2.06
CA ALA A 23 1.74 12.44 1.06
C ALA A 23 2.00 11.04 1.66
N GLN A 24 2.67 11.00 2.82
CA GLN A 24 2.98 9.78 3.56
C GLN A 24 1.90 9.53 4.61
N ALA A 25 1.43 8.28 4.69
CA ALA A 25 0.48 7.85 5.70
C ALA A 25 1.09 7.97 7.11
N ASP A 26 0.25 8.32 8.09
CA ASP A 26 0.65 8.30 9.50
C ASP A 26 1.08 6.87 9.90
N PRO A 27 2.34 6.67 10.32
CA PRO A 27 2.84 5.35 10.72
C PRO A 27 2.00 4.69 11.82
N ALA A 28 1.41 5.48 12.73
CA ALA A 28 0.57 4.97 13.80
C ALA A 28 -0.78 4.42 13.27
N ALA A 29 -1.29 5.01 12.19
CA ALA A 29 -2.55 4.62 11.57
C ALA A 29 -2.40 3.67 10.36
N TYR A 30 -1.18 3.48 9.88
CA TYR A 30 -0.90 2.77 8.63
C TYR A 30 -1.46 1.33 8.66
N LEU A 31 -2.27 1.00 7.64
CA LEU A 31 -2.91 -0.30 7.44
C LEU A 31 -3.81 -0.77 8.61
N ASN A 32 -4.36 0.14 9.43
CA ASN A 32 -5.21 -0.24 10.56
C ASN A 32 -6.46 -1.04 10.14
N ASN A 33 -7.05 -0.70 8.99
CA ASN A 33 -8.14 -1.47 8.40
C ASN A 33 -7.71 -2.92 8.09
N ILE A 34 -6.58 -3.13 7.42
CA ILE A 34 -6.06 -4.47 7.10
C ILE A 34 -5.71 -5.24 8.38
N LYS A 35 -5.07 -4.57 9.35
CA LYS A 35 -4.75 -5.17 10.66
C LYS A 35 -6.01 -5.59 11.44
N ALA A 36 -7.12 -4.88 11.26
CA ALA A 36 -8.42 -5.25 11.84
C ALA A 36 -9.03 -6.47 11.11
N GLU A 37 -8.99 -6.50 9.76
CA GLU A 37 -9.45 -7.65 8.97
C GLU A 37 -8.66 -8.93 9.31
N LEU A 38 -7.34 -8.85 9.48
CA LEU A 38 -6.48 -9.98 9.85
C LEU A 38 -6.87 -10.64 11.18
N GLN A 39 -7.52 -9.93 12.09
CA GLN A 39 -7.94 -10.45 13.40
C GLN A 39 -9.29 -11.16 13.38
N LYS A 40 -10.08 -11.01 12.31
CA LYS A 40 -11.41 -11.60 12.23
C LYS A 40 -11.32 -13.12 12.21
N LYS A 41 -12.28 -13.75 12.87
CA LYS A 41 -12.47 -15.20 12.90
C LYS A 41 -13.59 -15.59 11.94
N TRP A 42 -13.57 -16.83 11.47
CA TRP A 42 -14.71 -17.43 10.78
C TRP A 42 -16.00 -17.28 11.62
N PRO A 43 -17.16 -16.96 11.02
CA PRO A 43 -17.41 -16.80 9.57
C PRO A 43 -17.15 -15.39 9.02
N ASN A 44 -16.63 -14.48 9.84
CA ASN A 44 -16.52 -13.05 9.51
C ASN A 44 -15.17 -12.66 8.88
N ASN A 45 -14.25 -13.61 8.69
CA ASN A 45 -12.99 -13.35 8.00
C ASN A 45 -13.15 -13.43 6.48
N SER A 46 -12.30 -12.71 5.77
CA SER A 46 -12.19 -12.75 4.31
C SER A 46 -10.74 -12.97 3.91
N THR A 47 -10.54 -13.45 2.68
CA THR A 47 -9.20 -13.55 2.11
C THR A 47 -8.61 -12.14 1.93
N ILE A 48 -7.35 -11.96 2.36
CA ILE A 48 -6.57 -10.76 2.13
C ILE A 48 -5.47 -11.08 1.10
N ASN A 49 -5.51 -10.42 -0.05
CA ASN A 49 -4.54 -10.57 -1.13
C ASN A 49 -3.36 -9.62 -0.94
N LEU A 50 -2.20 -10.18 -0.59
CA LEU A 50 -0.91 -9.49 -0.62
C LEU A 50 -0.25 -9.74 -1.97
N VAL A 51 -0.13 -8.69 -2.78
CA VAL A 51 0.46 -8.79 -4.11
C VAL A 51 1.84 -8.15 -4.12
N PHE A 52 2.85 -8.93 -4.49
CA PHE A 52 4.23 -8.50 -4.58
C PHE A 52 4.61 -8.32 -6.05
N HIS A 53 4.70 -7.07 -6.47
CA HIS A 53 5.21 -6.66 -7.77
C HIS A 53 6.71 -6.33 -7.66
N GLY A 54 7.47 -6.54 -8.74
CA GLY A 54 8.92 -6.30 -8.71
C GLY A 54 9.68 -7.24 -9.63
N HIS A 55 11.00 -7.33 -9.43
CA HIS A 55 11.87 -8.10 -10.33
C HIS A 55 12.06 -9.56 -9.89
N SER A 56 13.13 -9.90 -9.18
CA SER A 56 13.61 -11.26 -8.94
C SER A 56 13.53 -11.64 -7.46
N VAL A 57 13.73 -10.68 -6.56
CA VAL A 57 13.73 -10.92 -5.10
C VAL A 57 12.38 -11.42 -4.57
N PRO A 58 11.20 -10.87 -4.94
CA PRO A 58 9.93 -11.34 -4.37
C PRO A 58 9.56 -12.78 -4.76
N THR A 59 10.12 -13.28 -5.88
CA THR A 59 9.95 -14.67 -6.34
C THR A 59 11.04 -15.60 -5.81
N GLY A 60 12.10 -15.09 -5.18
CA GLY A 60 13.15 -15.89 -4.55
C GLY A 60 14.38 -16.17 -5.42
N TYR A 61 14.66 -15.34 -6.43
CA TYR A 61 15.89 -15.39 -7.22
C TYR A 61 17.07 -14.79 -6.43
N ALA A 62 17.47 -15.45 -5.35
CA ALA A 62 18.63 -15.05 -4.53
C ALA A 62 19.92 -15.77 -4.96
N ASN A 63 19.82 -16.93 -5.63
CA ASN A 63 20.96 -17.72 -6.09
C ASN A 63 20.67 -18.31 -7.48
N THR A 64 20.70 -17.47 -8.52
CA THR A 64 20.40 -17.89 -9.90
C THR A 64 21.32 -19.04 -10.35
N PRO A 65 20.80 -20.06 -11.05
CA PRO A 65 19.45 -20.15 -11.62
C PRO A 65 18.38 -20.69 -10.65
N TYR A 66 18.75 -21.05 -9.42
CA TYR A 66 17.83 -21.63 -8.45
C TYR A 66 16.88 -20.58 -7.86
N VAL A 67 15.62 -20.96 -7.72
CA VAL A 67 14.55 -20.10 -7.17
C VAL A 67 14.06 -20.68 -5.86
N HIS A 68 14.44 -20.05 -4.74
CA HIS A 68 14.06 -20.48 -3.40
C HIS A 68 12.76 -19.81 -2.95
N ARG A 69 11.65 -20.12 -3.65
CA ARG A 69 10.36 -19.43 -3.50
C ARG A 69 9.89 -19.31 -2.04
N LEU A 70 9.89 -20.40 -1.27
CA LEU A 70 9.42 -20.40 0.12
C LEU A 70 10.33 -19.62 1.08
N GLN A 71 11.57 -19.33 0.68
CA GLN A 71 12.51 -18.50 1.44
C GLN A 71 12.45 -17.02 1.00
N ALA A 72 11.72 -16.70 -0.07
CA ALA A 72 11.53 -15.32 -0.51
C ALA A 72 10.74 -14.53 0.55
N TYR A 73 11.02 -13.23 0.64
CA TYR A 73 10.40 -12.38 1.66
C TYR A 73 8.86 -12.37 1.57
N SER A 74 8.29 -12.57 0.37
CA SER A 74 6.85 -12.69 0.16
C SER A 74 6.23 -13.84 0.98
N PHE A 75 6.88 -15.01 1.01
CA PHE A 75 6.44 -16.17 1.79
C PHE A 75 6.85 -16.08 3.27
N LEU A 76 7.96 -15.42 3.58
CA LEU A 76 8.31 -15.12 4.99
C LEU A 76 7.28 -14.19 5.63
N VAL A 77 6.78 -13.19 4.90
CA VAL A 77 5.68 -12.32 5.35
C VAL A 77 4.42 -13.14 5.63
N LEU A 78 4.02 -14.05 4.73
CA LEU A 78 2.89 -14.97 4.96
C LEU A 78 3.08 -15.77 6.26
N LYS A 79 4.26 -16.36 6.44
CA LYS A 79 4.58 -17.14 7.66
C LYS A 79 4.40 -16.29 8.92
N MET A 80 5.02 -15.11 8.96
CA MET A 80 4.95 -14.23 10.13
C MET A 80 3.54 -13.69 10.39
N LEU A 81 2.75 -13.43 9.33
CA LEU A 81 1.36 -13.01 9.48
C LEU A 81 0.48 -14.13 10.03
N ASN A 82 0.65 -15.36 9.57
CA ASN A 82 -0.10 -16.51 10.09
C ASN A 82 0.28 -16.81 11.56
N GLU A 83 1.55 -16.64 11.93
CA GLU A 83 1.99 -16.74 13.33
C GLU A 83 1.37 -15.65 14.21
N LYS A 84 1.32 -14.41 13.71
CA LYS A 84 0.76 -13.26 14.45
C LYS A 84 -0.77 -13.24 14.49
N TYR A 85 -1.42 -13.71 13.43
CA TYR A 85 -2.87 -13.69 13.22
C TYR A 85 -3.36 -15.11 12.83
N PRO A 86 -3.55 -16.02 13.81
CA PRO A 86 -3.80 -17.43 13.55
C PRO A 86 -5.09 -17.77 12.78
N TYR A 87 -6.02 -16.83 12.70
CA TYR A 87 -7.31 -16.99 12.01
C TYR A 87 -7.39 -16.26 10.67
N SER A 88 -6.29 -15.60 10.27
CA SER A 88 -6.23 -14.87 9.03
C SER A 88 -6.22 -15.81 7.83
N VAL A 89 -6.86 -15.38 6.75
CA VAL A 89 -6.82 -16.07 5.45
C VAL A 89 -6.02 -15.17 4.51
N VAL A 90 -4.70 -15.33 4.50
CA VAL A 90 -3.81 -14.51 3.68
C VAL A 90 -3.42 -15.26 2.41
N ASN A 91 -3.59 -14.62 1.26
CA ASN A 91 -3.12 -15.09 -0.03
C ASN A 91 -1.93 -14.24 -0.49
N VAL A 92 -0.82 -14.89 -0.84
CA VAL A 92 0.38 -14.22 -1.37
C VAL A 92 0.50 -14.49 -2.85
N ILE A 93 0.53 -13.42 -3.63
CA ILE A 93 0.66 -13.46 -5.08
C ILE A 93 1.96 -12.73 -5.46
N THR A 94 2.82 -13.39 -6.22
CA THR A 94 4.02 -12.77 -6.80
C THR A 94 3.74 -12.52 -8.27
N THR A 95 3.86 -11.27 -8.71
CA THR A 95 3.74 -10.89 -10.12
C THR A 95 5.10 -10.62 -10.74
N SER A 96 6.18 -11.00 -10.06
CA SER A 96 7.52 -10.52 -10.34
C SER A 96 8.17 -11.19 -11.55
N ILE A 97 8.93 -10.43 -12.33
CA ILE A 97 9.66 -10.92 -13.51
C ILE A 97 11.15 -10.65 -13.31
N GLY A 98 11.96 -11.72 -13.34
CA GLY A 98 13.41 -11.59 -13.19
C GLY A 98 14.03 -10.68 -14.26
N GLY A 99 14.87 -9.74 -13.85
CA GLY A 99 15.55 -8.78 -14.74
C GLY A 99 14.69 -7.59 -15.17
N GLU A 100 13.44 -7.49 -14.70
CA GLU A 100 12.55 -6.37 -14.99
C GLU A 100 12.91 -5.11 -14.17
N ASN A 101 12.61 -3.93 -14.72
CA ASN A 101 12.62 -2.64 -14.01
C ASN A 101 11.21 -2.02 -13.88
N SER A 102 11.10 -0.91 -13.14
CA SER A 102 9.82 -0.24 -12.88
C SER A 102 9.06 0.20 -14.14
N VAL A 103 9.76 0.64 -15.19
CA VAL A 103 9.15 1.08 -16.45
C VAL A 103 8.50 -0.08 -17.21
N GLN A 104 9.09 -1.27 -17.12
CA GLN A 104 8.49 -2.48 -17.67
C GLN A 104 7.32 -2.98 -16.81
N GLY A 105 7.48 -2.97 -15.48
CA GLY A 105 6.45 -3.37 -14.54
C GLY A 105 5.19 -2.50 -14.61
N GLU A 106 5.36 -1.19 -14.79
CA GLU A 106 4.26 -0.23 -14.96
C GLU A 106 3.35 -0.63 -16.14
N LYS A 107 3.92 -1.02 -17.28
CA LYS A 107 3.18 -1.37 -18.50
C LYS A 107 2.19 -2.51 -18.30
N ARG A 108 2.41 -3.35 -17.30
CA ARG A 108 1.59 -4.54 -16.99
C ARG A 108 0.83 -4.43 -15.68
N ILE A 109 0.90 -3.31 -14.96
CA ILE A 109 0.26 -3.17 -13.64
C ILE A 109 -1.25 -3.43 -13.68
N ARG A 110 -1.96 -2.94 -14.71
CA ARG A 110 -3.42 -3.17 -14.84
C ARG A 110 -3.75 -4.65 -15.04
N LYS A 111 -3.01 -5.30 -15.94
CA LYS A 111 -3.27 -6.68 -16.36
C LYS A 111 -2.83 -7.69 -15.31
N ASP A 112 -1.64 -7.50 -14.73
CA ASP A 112 -0.98 -8.52 -13.93
C ASP A 112 -1.13 -8.27 -12.42
N VAL A 113 -1.27 -7.00 -12.00
CA VAL A 113 -1.34 -6.63 -10.58
C VAL A 113 -2.78 -6.33 -10.17
N LEU A 114 -3.44 -5.36 -10.82
CA LEU A 114 -4.79 -4.94 -10.42
C LEU A 114 -5.84 -6.01 -10.66
N ALA A 115 -5.65 -6.87 -11.66
CA ALA A 115 -6.51 -8.03 -11.90
C ALA A 115 -6.52 -9.02 -10.72
N MET A 116 -5.46 -9.02 -9.89
CA MET A 116 -5.37 -9.87 -8.70
C MET A 116 -6.15 -9.30 -7.50
N ARG A 117 -6.71 -8.08 -7.64
CA ARG A 117 -7.46 -7.37 -6.58
C ARG A 117 -6.66 -7.30 -5.27
N PRO A 118 -5.51 -6.59 -5.26
CA PRO A 118 -4.69 -6.46 -4.06
C PRO A 118 -5.44 -5.73 -2.95
N ASP A 119 -5.41 -6.28 -1.74
CA ASP A 119 -5.74 -5.56 -0.52
C ASP A 119 -4.50 -4.77 -0.03
N VAL A 120 -3.31 -5.32 -0.27
CA VAL A 120 -2.03 -4.63 -0.10
C VAL A 120 -1.12 -4.93 -1.29
N LEU A 121 -0.54 -3.89 -1.86
CA LEU A 121 0.42 -3.97 -2.97
C LEU A 121 1.81 -3.57 -2.49
N PHE A 122 2.79 -4.45 -2.73
CA PHE A 122 4.22 -4.20 -2.57
C PHE A 122 4.82 -3.97 -3.95
N ILE A 123 5.63 -2.91 -4.11
CA ILE A 123 6.27 -2.49 -5.37
C ILE A 123 7.76 -2.39 -5.15
#